data_AF-A0A2W4WEW6-F1
#
_entry.id   AF-A0A2W4WEW6-F1
#
_cell.length_a   1.000
_cell.length_b   1.000
_cell.length_c   1.000
_cell.angle_alpha   90.00
_cell.angle_beta   90.00
_cell.angle_gamma   90.00
#
_symmetry.space_group_name_H-M   'P 1'
#
loop_
_entity.id
_entity.type
_entity.pdbx_description
1 polymer ?
#
loop_
_entity_poly.entity_id
_entity_poly.type
_entity_poly.pdbx_seq_one_letter_code
_entity_poly.pdbx_strand_id
1 'polypeptide(L)'
;MARTPVSSALASVDSSRADVPNQARLLLDLQRVNKIAQRLSGCLETETVARFVTDGLVDQFGCAFARIWVVEPDQTALRLVASSGLYTHTNGSFARVPMGAYKVGKIAQNRVPFLSNRLAEEAWVKDRDWAIANRIQGFAGYPLMTGDRVIGVLATFSHSPMAAEFLEVLQVLCMTATVALDAALRVDIKQTLAQVSARPSSLSDQLATILTSTTMALVGTETSLPAATGYIFVQLAELLNDVDCDYARLVYGAAEVVLEAIVAIPTVATLTASTPTASTPTADSADTAEAIGARWRSHCHQLDFMASCLGGTFQTQPGPRQQMVQLSLQIPYGDGLTGTLVSIQCTTALVQVALTGMAYKARLTPSDPADPAAVVITDSIAVAQSATQAIWVRVNGSSLPPAQVRAVIDWTVDAEQLAQIVQLVVQGKSVAAMPTADLPRPSEREQEIMALLAQGLRDRDIANRLYISESTVKFHINNSLTKLQAKNRYQAVYQAAIQGWI
;
A
#
# COMPACT_ATOMS: atom_id res chain seq x y z
N MET A 1 95.27 -15.51 -21.23
CA MET A 1 94.33 -16.52 -20.68
C MET A 1 92.99 -15.83 -20.51
N ALA A 2 92.09 -15.95 -21.50
CA ALA A 2 91.02 -16.97 -21.60
C ALA A 2 89.76 -16.49 -20.85
N ARG A 3 88.52 -16.50 -21.35
CA ARG A 3 87.84 -17.00 -22.56
C ARG A 3 86.41 -16.41 -22.53
N THR A 4 85.84 -15.99 -23.65
CA THR A 4 84.39 -16.14 -23.96
C THR A 4 84.13 -17.61 -24.41
N PRO A 5 82.89 -18.16 -24.58
CA PRO A 5 81.55 -17.55 -24.78
C PRO A 5 80.31 -18.30 -24.16
N VAL A 6 79.09 -17.87 -24.59
CA VAL A 6 77.82 -18.62 -24.88
C VAL A 6 76.60 -18.53 -23.93
N SER A 7 75.63 -17.69 -24.35
CA SER A 7 74.19 -17.92 -24.59
C SER A 7 73.37 -18.94 -23.76
N SER A 8 72.25 -18.48 -23.18
CA SER A 8 70.91 -19.03 -23.51
C SER A 8 69.75 -18.10 -23.08
N ALA A 9 68.98 -17.71 -24.10
CA ALA A 9 67.53 -17.52 -24.13
C ALA A 9 66.76 -17.19 -22.83
N LEU A 10 66.14 -16.01 -22.81
CA LEU A 10 64.69 -15.92 -22.61
C LEU A 10 64.14 -14.86 -23.56
N ALA A 11 63.37 -15.36 -24.50
CA ALA A 11 62.78 -14.64 -25.60
C ALA A 11 61.96 -13.43 -25.12
N SER A 12 62.03 -12.38 -25.94
CA SER A 12 60.91 -11.50 -26.23
C SER A 12 59.58 -12.27 -26.16
N VAL A 13 58.82 -12.05 -25.09
CA VAL A 13 57.38 -12.38 -25.11
C VAL A 13 56.73 -11.33 -25.97
N ASP A 14 56.73 -11.71 -27.24
CA ASP A 14 56.15 -11.06 -28.38
C ASP A 14 54.68 -10.70 -28.12
N SER A 15 54.40 -9.45 -28.45
CA SER A 15 53.14 -8.80 -28.78
C SER A 15 52.11 -9.70 -29.50
N SER A 16 51.51 -10.63 -28.76
CA SER A 16 50.48 -11.53 -29.29
C SER A 16 49.28 -11.68 -28.33
N ARG A 17 48.78 -10.56 -27.80
CA ARG A 17 47.33 -10.49 -27.59
C ARG A 17 46.72 -10.32 -28.97
N ALA A 18 46.36 -11.44 -29.59
CA ALA A 18 45.58 -11.48 -30.81
C ALA A 18 44.49 -10.41 -30.74
N ASP A 19 44.53 -9.46 -31.67
CA ASP A 19 43.50 -8.44 -31.84
C ASP A 19 42.20 -9.16 -32.09
N VAL A 20 41.43 -9.38 -31.02
CA VAL A 20 40.06 -9.86 -31.13
C VAL A 20 39.36 -8.83 -32.02
N PRO A 21 38.78 -9.24 -33.17
CA PRO A 21 38.10 -8.31 -34.05
C PRO A 21 37.11 -7.46 -33.25
N ASN A 22 37.02 -6.17 -33.54
CA ASN A 22 36.25 -5.21 -32.73
C ASN A 22 34.80 -5.70 -32.46
N GLN A 23 34.21 -6.42 -33.43
CA GLN A 23 32.92 -7.11 -33.30
C GLN A 23 32.88 -8.23 -32.25
N ALA A 24 33.90 -9.09 -32.19
CA ALA A 24 33.96 -10.18 -31.22
C ALA A 24 34.20 -9.66 -29.80
N ARG A 25 34.94 -8.56 -29.65
CA ARG A 25 35.12 -7.87 -28.37
C ARG A 25 33.82 -7.24 -27.89
N LEU A 26 33.09 -6.56 -28.77
CA LEU A 26 31.77 -6.00 -28.48
C LEU A 26 30.77 -7.08 -28.04
N LEU A 27 30.77 -8.24 -28.71
CA LEU A 27 29.89 -9.36 -28.35
C LEU A 27 30.19 -9.89 -26.94
N LEU A 28 31.46 -10.06 -26.60
CA LEU A 28 31.89 -10.46 -25.25
C LEU A 28 31.49 -9.42 -24.19
N ASP A 29 31.64 -8.14 -24.51
CA ASP A 29 31.27 -7.05 -23.61
C ASP A 29 29.75 -6.97 -23.41
N LEU A 30 28.93 -7.22 -24.45
CA LEU A 30 27.48 -7.35 -24.33
C LEU A 30 27.06 -8.57 -23.49
N GLN A 31 27.75 -9.70 -23.61
CA GLN A 31 27.50 -10.88 -22.76
C GLN A 31 27.78 -10.57 -21.28
N ARG A 32 28.87 -9.83 -20.99
CA ARG A 32 29.18 -9.36 -19.64
C ARG A 32 28.11 -8.43 -19.09
N VAL A 33 27.62 -7.48 -19.89
CA VAL A 33 26.48 -6.62 -19.51
C VAL A 33 25.25 -7.46 -19.17
N ASN A 34 24.89 -8.44 -20.02
CA ASN A 34 23.72 -9.27 -19.78
C ASN A 34 23.81 -10.05 -18.46
N LYS A 35 25.01 -10.54 -18.11
CA LYS A 35 25.26 -11.21 -16.82
C LYS A 35 25.03 -10.27 -15.62
N ILE A 36 25.41 -9.00 -15.73
CA ILE A 36 25.14 -7.99 -14.71
C ILE A 36 23.62 -7.73 -14.65
N ALA A 37 22.99 -7.52 -15.81
CA ALA A 37 21.56 -7.24 -15.93
C ALA A 37 20.67 -8.34 -15.32
N GLN A 38 21.02 -9.61 -15.50
CA GLN A 38 20.29 -10.75 -14.91
C GLN A 38 20.22 -10.69 -13.38
N ARG A 39 21.22 -10.12 -12.71
CA ARG A 39 21.24 -9.96 -11.24
C ARG A 39 20.34 -8.83 -10.75
N LEU A 40 19.91 -7.92 -11.64
CA LEU A 40 19.03 -6.80 -11.30
C LEU A 40 17.56 -7.24 -11.23
N SER A 41 17.21 -8.39 -11.82
CA SER A 41 15.85 -8.92 -11.82
C SER A 41 15.38 -9.22 -10.40
N GLY A 42 14.25 -8.64 -10.00
CA GLY A 42 13.64 -8.87 -8.69
C GLY A 42 14.25 -8.06 -7.54
N CYS A 43 15.21 -7.17 -7.80
CA CYS A 43 15.73 -6.26 -6.78
C CYS A 43 14.76 -5.07 -6.58
N LEU A 44 14.41 -4.80 -5.31
CA LEU A 44 13.49 -3.72 -4.94
C LEU A 44 14.16 -2.59 -4.13
N GLU A 45 15.42 -2.76 -3.75
CA GLU A 45 16.17 -1.78 -2.95
C GLU A 45 17.14 -0.99 -3.82
N THR A 46 17.08 0.34 -3.73
CA THR A 46 17.89 1.25 -4.54
C THR A 46 19.40 1.00 -4.37
N GLU A 47 19.86 0.83 -3.14
CA GLU A 47 21.29 0.59 -2.86
C GLU A 47 21.78 -0.76 -3.40
N THR A 48 20.94 -1.79 -3.31
CA THR A 48 21.27 -3.14 -3.77
C THR A 48 21.38 -3.18 -5.29
N VAL A 49 20.42 -2.57 -6.00
CA VAL A 49 20.46 -2.41 -7.47
C VAL A 49 21.74 -1.66 -7.87
N ALA A 50 22.00 -0.52 -7.22
CA ALA A 50 23.15 0.31 -7.54
C ALA A 50 24.48 -0.42 -7.30
N ARG A 51 24.58 -1.16 -6.19
CA ARG A 51 25.79 -1.92 -5.82
C ARG A 51 26.07 -3.07 -6.79
N PHE A 52 25.05 -3.80 -7.25
CA PHE A 52 25.23 -4.84 -8.26
C PHE A 52 25.77 -4.30 -9.59
N VAL A 53 25.33 -3.12 -10.00
CA VAL A 53 25.85 -2.46 -11.20
C VAL A 53 27.31 -2.05 -11.00
N THR A 54 27.64 -1.39 -9.88
CA THR A 54 29.01 -0.92 -9.62
C THR A 54 29.99 -2.08 -9.43
N ASP A 55 29.62 -3.13 -8.69
CA ASP A 55 30.42 -4.34 -8.52
C ASP A 55 30.61 -5.04 -9.87
N GLY A 56 29.54 -5.19 -10.65
CA GLY A 56 29.60 -5.81 -11.98
C GLY A 56 30.56 -5.09 -12.92
N LEU A 57 30.61 -3.76 -12.89
CA LEU A 57 31.55 -2.97 -13.69
C LEU A 57 32.99 -3.15 -13.27
N VAL A 58 33.26 -3.24 -11.96
CA VAL A 58 34.61 -3.54 -11.44
C VAL A 58 35.01 -4.96 -11.80
N ASP A 59 34.16 -5.95 -11.53
CA ASP A 59 34.49 -7.37 -11.67
C ASP A 59 34.56 -7.83 -13.13
N GLN A 60 33.63 -7.39 -14.00
CA GLN A 60 33.53 -7.88 -15.37
C GLN A 60 34.33 -7.04 -16.37
N PHE A 61 34.50 -5.74 -16.10
CA PHE A 61 35.18 -4.81 -17.00
C PHE A 61 36.52 -4.28 -16.47
N GLY A 62 36.90 -4.65 -15.24
CA GLY A 62 38.18 -4.25 -14.65
C GLY A 62 38.28 -2.75 -14.39
N CYS A 63 37.14 -2.09 -14.14
CA CYS A 63 37.16 -0.68 -13.75
C CYS A 63 37.93 -0.50 -12.44
N ALA A 64 38.74 0.56 -12.34
CA ALA A 64 39.44 0.93 -11.12
C ALA A 64 38.45 1.19 -9.98
N PHE A 65 37.36 1.89 -10.28
CA PHE A 65 36.17 1.97 -9.43
C PHE A 65 34.96 2.46 -10.24
N ALA A 66 33.77 2.21 -9.71
CA ALA A 66 32.49 2.62 -10.28
C ALA A 66 31.58 3.19 -9.20
N ARG A 67 30.75 4.17 -9.57
CA ARG A 67 29.86 4.90 -8.65
C ARG A 67 28.53 5.22 -9.30
N ILE A 68 27.47 5.18 -8.50
CA ILE A 68 26.13 5.63 -8.90
C ILE A 68 25.65 6.70 -7.92
N TRP A 69 25.21 7.81 -8.48
CA TRP A 69 24.46 8.83 -7.76
C TRP A 69 23.01 8.84 -8.22
N VAL A 70 22.10 9.12 -7.30
CA VAL A 70 20.67 9.29 -7.55
C VAL A 70 20.29 10.75 -7.30
N VAL A 71 19.41 11.30 -8.13
CA VAL A 71 18.89 12.66 -7.97
C VAL A 71 18.02 12.75 -6.72
N GLU A 72 18.27 13.75 -5.88
CA GLU A 72 17.45 14.02 -4.70
C GLU A 72 16.04 14.54 -5.11
N PRO A 73 15.01 14.39 -4.27
CA PRO A 73 13.63 14.76 -4.62
C PRO A 73 13.45 16.23 -5.04
N ASP A 74 14.29 17.12 -4.52
CA ASP A 74 14.28 18.56 -4.83
C ASP A 74 14.93 18.91 -6.19
N GLN A 75 15.52 17.91 -6.87
CA GLN A 75 16.28 18.05 -8.10
C GLN A 75 17.45 19.04 -8.02
N THR A 76 17.96 19.36 -6.83
CA THR A 76 19.06 20.31 -6.67
C THR A 76 20.42 19.63 -6.59
N ALA A 77 20.45 18.37 -6.16
CA ALA A 77 21.68 17.63 -5.94
C ALA A 77 21.52 16.14 -6.25
N LEU A 78 22.67 15.49 -6.37
CA LEU A 78 22.87 14.07 -6.59
C LEU A 78 23.47 13.47 -5.31
N ARG A 79 22.86 12.41 -4.79
CA ARG A 79 23.33 11.66 -3.63
C ARG A 79 24.00 10.35 -4.07
N LEU A 80 25.20 10.09 -3.58
CA LEU A 80 25.95 8.86 -3.84
C LEU A 80 25.27 7.69 -3.12
N VAL A 81 24.85 6.67 -3.88
CA VAL A 81 24.14 5.49 -3.33
C VAL A 81 24.98 4.22 -3.41
N ALA A 82 25.95 4.15 -4.31
CA ALA A 82 26.87 3.02 -4.41
C ALA A 82 28.25 3.44 -4.91
N SER A 83 29.28 2.76 -4.41
CA SER A 83 30.67 2.89 -4.83
C SER A 83 31.36 1.53 -4.68
N SER A 84 32.07 1.09 -5.71
CA SER A 84 32.79 -0.20 -5.72
C SER A 84 34.17 -0.06 -6.34
N GLY A 85 35.12 -0.91 -5.95
CA GLY A 85 36.52 -0.89 -6.43
C GLY A 85 37.45 -0.16 -5.46
N LEU A 86 38.36 0.67 -5.99
CA LEU A 86 39.35 1.44 -5.22
C LEU A 86 38.74 2.26 -4.06
N TYR A 87 37.48 2.70 -4.23
CA TYR A 87 36.72 3.36 -3.18
C TYR A 87 35.36 2.70 -3.00
N THR A 88 35.06 2.32 -1.77
CA THR A 88 33.79 1.66 -1.39
C THR A 88 32.89 2.52 -0.52
N HIS A 89 33.44 3.57 0.09
CA HIS A 89 32.69 4.45 0.98
C HIS A 89 31.78 5.42 0.21
N THR A 90 30.59 5.68 0.75
CA THR A 90 29.58 6.59 0.18
C THR A 90 29.48 7.93 0.91
N ASN A 91 30.21 8.12 2.00
CA ASN A 91 30.16 9.28 2.90
C ASN A 91 31.31 10.30 2.70
N GLY A 92 31.98 10.26 1.54
CA GLY A 92 33.13 11.12 1.24
C GLY A 92 32.76 12.51 0.70
N SER A 93 33.75 13.28 0.23
CA SER A 93 33.56 14.63 -0.31
C SER A 93 32.69 14.73 -1.57
N PHE A 94 32.36 13.59 -2.18
CA PHE A 94 31.46 13.45 -3.33
C PHE A 94 30.19 12.68 -2.98
N ALA A 95 29.87 12.52 -1.69
CA ALA A 95 28.63 11.92 -1.22
C ALA A 95 27.40 12.68 -1.70
N ARG A 96 27.52 14.01 -1.85
CA ARG A 96 26.49 14.89 -2.40
C ARG A 96 27.11 15.83 -3.43
N VAL A 97 26.55 15.88 -4.63
CA VAL A 97 27.05 16.67 -5.77
C VAL A 97 25.93 17.58 -6.27
N PRO A 98 26.06 18.91 -6.22
CA PRO A 98 25.05 19.82 -6.77
C PRO A 98 24.83 19.61 -8.27
N MET A 99 23.61 19.84 -8.74
CA MET A 99 23.29 19.84 -10.17
C MET A 99 24.13 20.88 -10.92
N GLY A 100 24.68 20.50 -12.08
CA GLY A 100 25.59 21.34 -12.87
C GLY A 100 27.01 21.49 -12.29
N ALA A 101 27.28 20.98 -11.09
CA ALA A 101 28.61 21.00 -10.48
C ALA A 101 29.44 19.77 -10.87
N TYR A 102 30.75 19.96 -11.03
CA TYR A 102 31.67 18.93 -11.49
C TYR A 102 31.21 18.23 -12.78
N LYS A 103 31.84 17.14 -13.18
CA LYS A 103 31.42 16.44 -14.40
C LYS A 103 30.13 15.66 -14.21
N VAL A 104 29.98 15.00 -13.06
CA VAL A 104 28.80 14.20 -12.74
C VAL A 104 27.53 15.05 -12.70
N GLY A 105 27.56 16.23 -12.06
CA GLY A 105 26.42 17.15 -12.05
C GLY A 105 26.11 17.77 -13.42
N LYS A 106 27.14 18.02 -14.25
CA LYS A 106 26.94 18.46 -15.65
C LYS A 106 26.35 17.37 -16.54
N ILE A 107 26.75 16.10 -16.36
CA ILE A 107 26.16 14.96 -17.07
C ILE A 107 24.67 14.85 -16.74
N ALA A 108 24.32 14.96 -15.45
CA ALA A 108 22.91 14.98 -15.03
C ALA A 108 22.15 16.17 -15.64
N GLN A 109 22.68 17.39 -15.53
CA GLN A 109 22.01 18.59 -16.02
C GLN A 109 21.82 18.59 -17.54
N ASN A 110 22.86 18.21 -18.29
CA ASN A 110 22.88 18.31 -19.74
C ASN A 110 22.35 17.06 -20.44
N ARG A 111 22.22 15.94 -19.72
CA ARG A 111 21.76 14.65 -20.26
C ARG A 111 22.65 14.09 -21.37
N VAL A 112 23.94 14.42 -21.32
CA VAL A 112 24.93 14.00 -22.31
C VAL A 112 25.92 13.05 -21.66
N PRO A 113 26.07 11.80 -22.16
CA PRO A 113 27.10 10.89 -21.70
C PRO A 113 28.48 11.45 -22.06
N PHE A 114 29.48 11.14 -21.25
CA PHE A 114 30.81 11.72 -21.39
C PHE A 114 31.90 10.67 -21.17
N LEU A 115 32.91 10.69 -22.04
CA LEU A 115 34.10 9.86 -21.92
C LEU A 115 35.35 10.75 -22.07
N SER A 116 36.34 10.55 -21.21
CA SER A 116 37.67 11.17 -21.35
C SER A 116 38.76 10.19 -20.96
N ASN A 117 39.82 10.18 -21.76
CA ASN A 117 41.04 9.40 -21.51
C ASN A 117 42.22 10.27 -21.03
N ARG A 118 41.95 11.54 -20.69
CA ARG A 118 42.95 12.51 -20.25
C ARG A 118 42.52 13.20 -18.97
N LEU A 119 42.06 12.41 -18.01
CA LEU A 119 41.42 12.92 -16.78
C LEU A 119 42.28 13.95 -16.04
N ALA A 120 43.61 13.75 -15.97
CA ALA A 120 44.52 14.69 -15.30
C ALA A 120 44.66 16.06 -16.00
N GLU A 121 44.27 16.18 -17.27
CA GLU A 121 44.31 17.44 -18.04
C GLU A 121 42.97 18.19 -17.99
N GLU A 122 41.93 17.56 -17.47
CA GLU A 122 40.58 18.11 -17.46
C GLU A 122 40.40 19.16 -16.36
N ALA A 123 40.04 20.38 -16.74
CA ALA A 123 39.89 21.52 -15.82
C ALA A 123 38.82 21.35 -14.73
N TRP A 124 37.93 20.35 -14.86
CA TRP A 124 36.86 20.07 -13.89
C TRP A 124 37.26 19.05 -12.82
N VAL A 125 38.42 18.41 -12.93
CA VAL A 125 38.90 17.45 -11.94
C VAL A 125 39.34 18.21 -10.71
N LYS A 126 38.62 17.99 -9.60
CA LYS A 126 38.85 18.67 -8.32
C LYS A 126 40.25 18.40 -7.75
N ASP A 127 40.78 17.20 -7.99
CA ASP A 127 42.05 16.74 -7.46
C ASP A 127 42.84 16.03 -8.57
N ARG A 128 43.72 16.78 -9.22
CA ARG A 128 44.58 16.29 -10.31
C ARG A 128 45.64 15.31 -9.78
N ASP A 129 46.20 15.62 -8.62
CA ASP A 129 47.26 14.83 -8.00
C ASP A 129 46.74 13.45 -7.60
N TRP A 130 45.47 13.37 -7.17
CA TRP A 130 44.77 12.11 -6.97
C TRP A 130 44.72 11.24 -8.23
N ALA A 131 44.38 11.81 -9.40
CA ALA A 131 44.24 11.05 -10.64
C ALA A 131 45.60 10.49 -11.09
N ILE A 132 46.67 11.27 -10.92
CA ILE A 132 48.04 10.86 -11.22
C ILE A 132 48.51 9.78 -10.24
N ALA A 133 48.34 10.00 -8.93
CA ALA A 133 48.77 9.08 -7.89
C ALA A 133 48.11 7.70 -8.00
N ASN A 134 46.83 7.66 -8.37
CA ASN A 134 46.07 6.42 -8.54
C ASN A 134 46.09 5.89 -9.98
N ARG A 135 46.89 6.49 -10.88
CA ARG A 135 47.03 6.08 -12.29
C ARG A 135 45.68 5.93 -13.01
N ILE A 136 44.78 6.89 -12.81
CA ILE A 136 43.47 6.90 -13.48
C ILE A 136 43.63 7.59 -14.83
N GLN A 137 43.35 6.84 -15.90
CA GLN A 137 43.48 7.32 -17.28
C GLN A 137 42.11 7.55 -17.91
N GLY A 138 41.19 6.62 -17.73
CA GLY A 138 39.85 6.66 -18.31
C GLY A 138 38.77 7.10 -17.32
N PHE A 139 37.82 7.88 -17.82
CA PHE A 139 36.56 8.20 -17.16
C PHE A 139 35.43 8.05 -18.17
N ALA A 140 34.36 7.36 -17.78
CA ALA A 140 33.10 7.37 -18.50
C ALA A 140 31.96 7.64 -17.54
N GLY A 141 31.06 8.54 -17.90
CA GLY A 141 29.86 8.85 -17.14
C GLY A 141 28.63 8.86 -18.03
N TYR A 142 27.54 8.31 -17.51
CA TYR A 142 26.31 8.12 -18.27
C TYR A 142 25.10 8.57 -17.43
N PRO A 143 24.19 9.40 -17.99
CA PRO A 143 22.98 9.81 -17.28
C PRO A 143 21.96 8.66 -17.25
N LEU A 144 21.39 8.38 -16.08
CA LEU A 144 20.32 7.40 -15.89
C LEU A 144 18.98 8.13 -16.04
N MET A 145 18.20 7.77 -17.06
CA MET A 145 17.06 8.59 -17.52
C MET A 145 15.82 7.76 -17.84
N THR A 146 14.68 8.16 -17.27
CA THR A 146 13.36 7.61 -17.60
C THR A 146 12.59 8.67 -18.39
N GLY A 147 12.51 8.50 -19.71
CA GLY A 147 12.05 9.57 -20.60
C GLY A 147 12.97 10.79 -20.49
N ASP A 148 12.39 11.99 -20.28
CA ASP A 148 13.15 13.24 -20.12
C ASP A 148 13.66 13.48 -18.68
N ARG A 149 13.29 12.61 -17.74
CA ARG A 149 13.64 12.76 -16.33
C ARG A 149 14.94 12.02 -16.02
N VAL A 150 15.91 12.75 -15.48
CA VAL A 150 17.15 12.18 -14.95
C VAL A 150 16.90 11.68 -13.55
N ILE A 151 17.15 10.41 -13.31
CA ILE A 151 17.03 9.78 -11.97
C ILE A 151 18.39 9.60 -11.30
N GLY A 152 19.49 9.69 -12.06
CA GLY A 152 20.82 9.53 -11.51
C GLY A 152 21.94 9.63 -12.55
N VAL A 153 23.16 9.33 -12.13
CA VAL A 153 24.35 9.26 -12.98
C VAL A 153 25.19 8.07 -12.55
N LEU A 154 25.60 7.26 -13.53
CA LEU A 154 26.64 6.26 -13.37
C LEU A 154 27.99 6.88 -13.79
N ALA A 155 29.05 6.64 -13.04
CA ALA A 155 30.40 6.93 -13.49
C ALA A 155 31.36 5.77 -13.21
N THR A 156 32.25 5.52 -14.16
CA THR A 156 33.30 4.51 -14.08
C THR A 156 34.65 5.15 -14.37
N PHE A 157 35.67 4.63 -13.69
CA PHE A 157 37.05 5.07 -13.79
C PHE A 157 37.94 3.88 -14.12
N SER A 158 38.95 4.07 -14.94
CA SER A 158 39.80 3.00 -15.46
C SER A 158 41.28 3.38 -15.38
N HIS A 159 42.13 2.38 -15.11
CA HIS A 159 43.59 2.52 -15.20
C HIS A 159 44.10 2.56 -16.65
N SER A 160 43.27 2.13 -17.60
CA SER A 160 43.58 2.09 -19.03
C SER A 160 42.63 3.00 -19.82
N PRO A 161 43.05 3.51 -21.00
CA PRO A 161 42.17 4.27 -21.88
C PRO A 161 40.94 3.45 -22.27
N MET A 162 39.79 4.10 -22.27
CA MET A 162 38.49 3.51 -22.60
C MET A 162 38.19 3.77 -24.09
N ALA A 163 37.76 2.73 -24.80
CA ALA A 163 37.34 2.82 -26.19
C ALA A 163 35.98 3.54 -26.28
N ALA A 164 35.70 4.22 -27.40
CA ALA A 164 34.43 4.93 -27.57
C ALA A 164 33.23 3.97 -27.56
N GLU A 165 33.41 2.77 -28.11
CA GLU A 165 32.44 1.67 -28.15
C GLU A 165 32.05 1.19 -26.75
N PHE A 166 32.91 1.41 -25.74
CA PHE A 166 32.54 1.10 -24.36
C PHE A 166 31.38 1.97 -23.87
N LEU A 167 31.22 3.19 -24.39
CA LEU A 167 30.10 4.06 -24.05
C LEU A 167 28.77 3.47 -24.52
N GLU A 168 28.75 2.82 -25.69
CA GLU A 168 27.59 2.10 -26.24
C GLU A 168 27.24 0.87 -25.38
N VAL A 169 28.25 0.11 -24.95
CA VAL A 169 28.06 -1.02 -24.02
C VAL A 169 27.51 -0.52 -22.67
N LEU A 170 28.06 0.58 -22.18
CA LEU A 170 27.64 1.21 -20.93
C LEU A 170 26.19 1.70 -21.02
N GLN A 171 25.77 2.23 -22.17
CA GLN A 171 24.38 2.65 -22.42
C GLN A 171 23.40 1.49 -22.22
N VAL A 172 23.68 0.30 -22.76
CA VAL A 172 22.80 -0.88 -22.62
C VAL A 172 22.65 -1.28 -21.15
N LEU A 173 23.76 -1.28 -20.40
CA LEU A 173 23.73 -1.55 -18.96
C LEU A 173 22.94 -0.46 -18.21
N CYS A 174 23.19 0.81 -18.54
CA CYS A 174 22.53 1.96 -17.91
C CYS A 174 21.02 1.96 -18.16
N MET A 175 20.56 1.57 -19.34
CA MET A 175 19.14 1.49 -19.65
C MET A 175 18.44 0.46 -18.75
N THR A 176 19.04 -0.72 -18.62
CA THR A 176 18.52 -1.77 -17.72
C THR A 176 18.57 -1.34 -16.25
N ALA A 177 19.70 -0.77 -15.83
CA ALA A 177 19.89 -0.26 -14.46
C ALA A 177 18.90 0.85 -14.13
N THR A 178 18.60 1.73 -15.09
CA THR A 178 17.63 2.82 -14.92
C THR A 178 16.24 2.29 -14.64
N VAL A 179 15.78 1.28 -15.36
CA VAL A 179 14.46 0.67 -15.13
C VAL A 179 14.39 0.07 -13.72
N ALA A 180 15.41 -0.69 -13.31
CA ALA A 180 15.46 -1.28 -11.98
C ALA A 180 15.54 -0.22 -10.87
N LEU A 181 16.34 0.85 -11.06
CA LEU A 181 16.45 1.96 -10.12
C LEU A 181 15.18 2.79 -10.04
N ASP A 182 14.50 3.09 -11.16
CA ASP A 182 13.23 3.82 -11.14
C ASP A 182 12.14 3.03 -10.38
N ALA A 183 12.09 1.71 -10.59
CA ALA A 183 11.19 0.84 -9.85
C ALA A 183 11.49 0.84 -8.34
N ALA A 184 12.76 0.68 -7.94
CA ALA A 184 13.18 0.72 -6.55
C ALA A 184 12.92 2.09 -5.90
N LEU A 185 13.23 3.19 -6.59
CA LEU A 185 13.00 4.55 -6.10
C LEU A 185 11.51 4.86 -5.92
N ARG A 186 10.63 4.30 -6.76
CA ARG A 186 9.17 4.43 -6.57
C ARG A 186 8.69 3.66 -5.35
N VAL A 187 9.28 2.51 -5.04
CA VAL A 187 8.99 1.76 -3.81
C VAL A 187 9.46 2.55 -2.59
N ASP A 188 10.69 3.08 -2.63
CA ASP A 188 11.23 3.93 -1.56
C ASP A 188 10.36 5.18 -1.35
N ILE A 189 9.89 5.83 -2.42
CA ILE A 189 8.98 6.98 -2.34
C ILE A 189 7.62 6.55 -1.79
N LYS A 190 7.05 5.42 -2.21
CA LYS A 190 5.78 4.92 -1.65
C LYS A 190 5.91 4.56 -0.17
N GLN A 191 7.02 3.95 0.24
CA GLN A 191 7.30 3.63 1.64
C GLN A 191 7.60 4.88 2.46
N THR A 192 8.33 5.85 1.92
CA THR A 192 8.60 7.14 2.57
C THR A 192 7.34 7.99 2.66
N LEU A 193 6.49 8.02 1.62
CA LEU A 193 5.17 8.65 1.68
C LEU A 193 4.25 7.91 2.64
N ALA A 194 4.30 6.57 2.72
CA ALA A 194 3.57 5.82 3.74
C ALA A 194 4.10 6.10 5.17
N GLN A 195 5.39 6.37 5.33
CA GLN A 195 6.01 6.77 6.61
C GLN A 195 5.81 8.26 6.95
N VAL A 196 5.68 9.15 5.95
CA VAL A 196 5.32 10.56 6.15
C VAL A 196 3.81 10.71 6.41
N SER A 197 2.99 9.88 5.75
CA SER A 197 1.58 9.64 6.09
C SER A 197 1.38 8.84 7.38
N ALA A 198 2.46 8.48 8.08
CA ALA A 198 2.42 8.02 9.46
C ALA A 198 2.53 9.17 10.48
N ARG A 199 2.43 10.44 10.05
CA ARG A 199 1.66 11.39 10.86
C ARG A 199 0.19 11.04 10.65
N PRO A 200 -0.62 10.88 11.70
CA PRO A 200 -2.05 10.71 11.52
C PRO A 200 -2.54 11.91 10.71
N SER A 201 -2.81 11.71 9.42
CA SER A 201 -3.50 12.72 8.63
C SER A 201 -4.83 12.91 9.31
N SER A 202 -5.13 14.17 9.58
CA SER A 202 -6.37 14.53 10.21
C SER A 202 -7.53 14.03 9.33
N LEU A 203 -8.69 13.72 9.91
CA LEU A 203 -9.81 13.22 9.10
C LEU A 203 -10.16 14.25 8.03
N SER A 204 -10.08 15.54 8.35
CA SER A 204 -10.31 16.64 7.41
C SER A 204 -9.35 16.60 6.21
N ASP A 205 -8.06 16.31 6.42
CA ASP A 205 -7.07 16.14 5.34
C ASP A 205 -7.40 14.92 4.46
N GLN A 206 -7.83 13.80 5.07
CA GLN A 206 -8.20 12.59 4.34
C GLN A 206 -9.43 12.84 3.46
N LEU A 207 -10.47 13.47 4.01
CA LEU A 207 -11.68 13.78 3.26
C LEU A 207 -11.39 14.81 2.14
N ALA A 208 -10.56 15.82 2.38
CA ALA A 208 -10.20 16.80 1.36
C ALA A 208 -9.41 16.19 0.19
N THR A 209 -8.63 15.14 0.44
CA THR A 209 -7.90 14.41 -0.60
C THR A 209 -8.84 13.63 -1.53
N ILE A 210 -9.96 13.14 -0.99
CA ILE A 210 -10.96 12.39 -1.74
C ILE A 210 -11.92 13.35 -2.46
N LEU A 211 -12.44 14.33 -1.74
CA LEU A 211 -13.45 15.29 -2.19
C LEU A 211 -12.82 16.50 -2.89
N THR A 212 -12.06 16.24 -3.96
CA THR A 212 -11.25 17.27 -4.63
C THR A 212 -12.06 18.42 -5.27
N SER A 213 -13.33 18.18 -5.60
CA SER A 213 -14.25 19.14 -6.21
C SER A 213 -15.29 19.72 -5.23
N THR A 214 -15.33 19.26 -3.98
CA THR A 214 -16.34 19.65 -2.98
C THR A 214 -15.83 20.78 -2.09
N THR A 215 -16.68 21.76 -1.80
CA THR A 215 -16.37 22.77 -0.78
C THR A 215 -16.53 22.15 0.61
N MET A 216 -15.42 21.97 1.32
CA MET A 216 -15.38 21.42 2.68
C MET A 216 -15.38 22.53 3.75
N ALA A 217 -16.22 22.38 4.77
CA ALA A 217 -16.20 23.21 5.98
C ALA A 217 -15.88 22.36 7.21
N LEU A 218 -14.88 22.76 8.00
CA LEU A 218 -14.56 22.15 9.29
C LEU A 218 -15.07 23.03 10.43
N VAL A 219 -15.83 22.44 11.35
CA VAL A 219 -16.41 23.14 12.51
C VAL A 219 -16.00 22.40 13.79
N GLY A 220 -15.35 23.09 14.73
CA GLY A 220 -14.88 22.52 15.99
C GLY A 220 -13.36 22.33 16.04
N THR A 221 -12.88 21.62 17.07
CA THR A 221 -11.46 21.27 17.21
C THR A 221 -11.29 19.82 16.79
N GLU A 222 -10.48 19.58 15.78
CA GLU A 222 -10.24 18.24 15.27
C GLU A 222 -9.44 17.38 16.25
N THR A 223 -9.94 16.17 16.49
CA THR A 223 -9.36 15.19 17.41
C THR A 223 -9.06 13.89 16.67
N SER A 224 -8.09 13.11 17.17
CA SER A 224 -7.83 11.77 16.65
C SER A 224 -9.03 10.86 16.90
N LEU A 225 -9.46 10.13 15.86
CA LEU A 225 -10.57 9.19 15.92
C LEU A 225 -10.04 7.75 15.79
N PRO A 226 -10.70 6.76 16.41
CA PRO A 226 -10.41 5.35 16.16
C PRO A 226 -10.47 5.04 14.67
N ALA A 227 -9.59 4.14 14.17
CA ALA A 227 -9.49 3.82 12.75
C ALA A 227 -10.83 3.39 12.12
N ALA A 228 -11.64 2.63 12.86
CA ALA A 228 -12.97 2.21 12.41
C ALA A 228 -13.94 3.40 12.22
N THR A 229 -13.85 4.41 13.10
CA THR A 229 -14.62 5.64 13.01
C THR A 229 -14.14 6.51 11.86
N GLY A 230 -12.83 6.67 11.65
CA GLY A 230 -12.31 7.40 10.48
C GLY A 230 -12.69 6.74 9.15
N TYR A 231 -12.64 5.40 9.08
CA TYR A 231 -12.93 4.65 7.87
C TYR A 231 -14.35 4.88 7.33
N ILE A 232 -15.36 4.94 8.20
CA ILE A 232 -16.74 5.15 7.73
C ILE A 232 -16.93 6.56 7.12
N PHE A 233 -16.24 7.58 7.63
CA PHE A 233 -16.27 8.91 7.03
C PHE A 233 -15.56 8.94 5.67
N VAL A 234 -14.44 8.21 5.52
CA VAL A 234 -13.76 8.03 4.24
C VAL A 234 -14.65 7.32 3.22
N GLN A 235 -15.37 6.27 3.61
CA GLN A 235 -16.34 5.57 2.74
C GLN A 235 -17.50 6.49 2.32
N LEU A 236 -17.98 7.36 3.21
CA LEU A 236 -18.96 8.38 2.84
C LEU A 236 -18.37 9.41 1.87
N ALA A 237 -17.12 9.86 2.05
CA ALA A 237 -16.47 10.76 1.10
C ALA A 237 -16.29 10.14 -0.30
N GLU A 238 -15.91 8.87 -0.40
CA GLU A 238 -15.84 8.17 -1.69
C GLU A 238 -17.21 8.14 -2.38
N LEU A 239 -18.26 7.85 -1.61
CA LEU A 239 -19.64 7.88 -2.11
C LEU A 239 -20.05 9.28 -2.59
N LEU A 240 -19.68 10.34 -1.85
CA LEU A 240 -19.98 11.73 -2.20
C LEU A 240 -19.22 12.20 -3.45
N ASN A 241 -18.00 11.72 -3.65
CA ASN A 241 -17.20 12.01 -4.84
C ASN A 241 -17.81 11.38 -6.11
N ASP A 242 -18.43 10.21 -5.99
CA ASP A 242 -19.13 9.54 -7.09
C ASP A 242 -20.37 10.29 -7.62
N VAL A 243 -20.90 11.26 -6.86
CA VAL A 243 -22.15 11.99 -7.16
C VAL A 243 -21.97 13.50 -7.25
N ASP A 244 -20.74 13.97 -7.46
CA ASP A 244 -20.39 15.39 -7.61
C ASP A 244 -20.95 16.28 -6.49
N CYS A 245 -20.68 15.91 -5.24
CA CYS A 245 -21.10 16.71 -4.09
C CYS A 245 -20.47 18.12 -4.11
N ASP A 246 -21.30 19.17 -4.06
CA ASP A 246 -20.84 20.56 -4.05
C ASP A 246 -20.38 21.04 -2.66
N TYR A 247 -21.01 20.54 -1.60
CA TYR A 247 -20.79 21.02 -0.24
C TYR A 247 -20.87 19.90 0.81
N ALA A 248 -19.83 19.84 1.64
CA ALA A 248 -19.79 18.97 2.81
C ALA A 248 -19.22 19.71 4.04
N ARG A 249 -19.71 19.34 5.21
CA ARG A 249 -19.39 19.95 6.50
C ARG A 249 -19.06 18.87 7.52
N LEU A 250 -17.83 18.90 8.04
CA LEU A 250 -17.37 18.04 9.12
C LEU A 250 -17.42 18.82 10.44
N VAL A 251 -18.16 18.32 11.41
CA VAL A 251 -18.38 18.93 12.72
C VAL A 251 -17.84 18.02 13.83
N TYR A 252 -16.89 18.53 14.60
CA TYR A 252 -16.38 17.91 15.83
C TYR A 252 -17.13 18.48 17.04
N GLY A 253 -18.11 17.73 17.54
CA GLY A 253 -18.82 18.01 18.80
C GLY A 253 -18.04 17.48 20.01
N ALA A 254 -18.54 17.68 21.24
CA ALA A 254 -17.84 17.24 22.45
C ALA A 254 -17.79 15.70 22.64
N ALA A 255 -18.74 14.97 22.03
CA ALA A 255 -18.87 13.52 22.16
C ALA A 255 -19.25 12.81 20.84
N GLU A 256 -19.26 13.53 19.71
CA GLU A 256 -19.72 13.02 18.43
C GLU A 256 -19.15 13.80 17.24
N VAL A 257 -18.76 13.08 16.19
CA VAL A 257 -18.34 13.66 14.91
C VAL A 257 -19.49 13.50 13.94
N VAL A 258 -19.81 14.57 13.23
CA VAL A 258 -20.86 14.59 12.23
C VAL A 258 -20.29 15.03 10.89
N LEU A 259 -20.51 14.25 9.83
CA LEU A 259 -20.28 14.66 8.45
C LEU A 259 -21.62 14.85 7.76
N GLU A 260 -21.91 16.10 7.39
CA GLU A 260 -23.10 16.46 6.66
C GLU A 260 -22.74 16.84 5.22
N ALA A 261 -23.55 16.43 4.26
CA ALA A 261 -23.34 16.79 2.86
C ALA A 261 -24.67 17.04 2.15
N ILE A 262 -24.64 17.90 1.15
CA ILE A 262 -25.80 18.16 0.29
C ILE A 262 -25.43 17.72 -1.13
N VAL A 263 -26.24 16.84 -1.69
CA VAL A 263 -26.02 16.27 -3.03
C VAL A 263 -27.24 16.54 -3.88
N ALA A 264 -27.04 16.97 -5.14
CA ALA A 264 -28.10 17.07 -6.11
C ALA A 264 -28.54 15.66 -6.54
N ILE A 265 -29.85 15.39 -6.57
CA ILE A 265 -30.34 14.09 -7.02
C ILE A 265 -30.01 13.95 -8.52
N PRO A 266 -29.33 12.87 -8.95
CA PRO A 266 -29.20 12.59 -10.37
C PRO A 266 -30.58 12.27 -10.93
N THR A 267 -31.24 13.28 -11.50
CA THR A 267 -32.47 13.10 -12.25
C THR A 267 -32.11 12.47 -13.59
N VAL A 268 -32.93 11.56 -14.12
CA VAL A 268 -32.74 10.95 -15.47
C VAL A 268 -32.49 12.00 -16.57
N ALA A 269 -32.90 13.26 -16.34
CA ALA A 269 -32.66 14.40 -17.23
C ALA A 269 -31.22 14.95 -17.25
N THR A 270 -30.37 14.73 -16.25
CA THR A 270 -28.99 15.26 -16.23
C THR A 270 -27.99 14.40 -17.01
N LEU A 271 -28.33 13.15 -17.32
CA LEU A 271 -27.51 12.25 -18.16
C LEU A 271 -27.64 12.52 -19.68
N THR A 272 -28.60 13.38 -20.10
CA THR A 272 -28.81 13.74 -21.50
C THR A 272 -28.32 15.15 -21.86
N ALA A 273 -27.69 15.86 -20.92
CA ALA A 273 -27.37 17.29 -21.07
C ALA A 273 -25.93 17.59 -21.54
N SER A 274 -25.26 16.65 -22.21
CA SER A 274 -24.06 16.95 -23.01
C SER A 274 -24.34 16.69 -24.50
N THR A 275 -24.51 17.80 -25.23
CA THR A 275 -24.68 18.01 -26.68
C THR A 275 -26.09 17.84 -27.30
N PRO A 276 -26.68 18.90 -27.90
CA PRO A 276 -27.93 18.80 -28.64
C PRO A 276 -27.64 18.42 -30.10
N THR A 277 -27.72 17.13 -30.43
CA THR A 277 -28.02 16.71 -31.81
C THR A 277 -28.96 15.51 -31.78
N ALA A 278 -30.09 15.68 -32.46
CA ALA A 278 -31.25 14.81 -32.46
C ALA A 278 -30.91 13.32 -32.66
N SER A 279 -31.28 12.49 -31.69
CA SER A 279 -31.76 11.13 -31.91
C SER A 279 -32.45 10.60 -30.65
N THR A 280 -33.53 9.85 -30.88
CA THR A 280 -34.45 9.22 -29.92
C THR A 280 -33.70 8.47 -28.80
N PRO A 281 -34.17 8.50 -27.53
CA PRO A 281 -33.51 7.78 -26.45
C PRO A 281 -33.58 6.27 -26.70
N THR A 282 -32.43 5.61 -26.77
CA THR A 282 -32.29 4.15 -26.83
C THR A 282 -32.36 3.55 -25.42
N ALA A 283 -32.86 2.31 -25.34
CA ALA A 283 -33.11 1.56 -24.10
C ALA A 283 -31.89 1.44 -23.16
N ASP A 284 -30.66 1.48 -23.69
CA ASP A 284 -29.41 1.37 -22.92
C ASP A 284 -29.17 2.52 -21.91
N SER A 285 -29.74 3.71 -22.17
CA SER A 285 -29.55 4.89 -21.29
C SER A 285 -30.36 4.83 -20.00
N ALA A 286 -31.51 4.14 -20.02
CA ALA A 286 -32.37 3.95 -18.86
C ALA A 286 -31.80 2.90 -17.89
N ASP A 287 -31.26 1.80 -18.43
CA ASP A 287 -30.61 0.74 -17.66
C ASP A 287 -29.39 1.25 -16.88
N THR A 288 -28.66 2.22 -17.44
CA THR A 288 -27.49 2.82 -16.79
C THR A 288 -27.88 3.71 -15.60
N ALA A 289 -28.95 4.49 -15.72
CA ALA A 289 -29.45 5.35 -14.63
C ALA A 289 -30.05 4.52 -13.48
N GLU A 290 -30.76 3.43 -13.79
CA GLU A 290 -31.29 2.50 -12.80
C GLU A 290 -30.17 1.75 -12.06
N ALA A 291 -29.12 1.34 -12.78
CA ALA A 291 -27.93 0.72 -12.20
C ALA A 291 -27.17 1.66 -11.25
N ILE A 292 -26.99 2.93 -11.61
CA ILE A 292 -26.36 3.95 -10.74
C ILE A 292 -27.23 4.17 -9.48
N GLY A 293 -28.55 4.29 -9.64
CA GLY A 293 -29.49 4.42 -8.53
C GLY A 293 -29.53 3.19 -7.62
N ALA A 294 -29.32 1.98 -8.14
CA ALA A 294 -29.19 0.75 -7.36
C ALA A 294 -27.86 0.71 -6.59
N ARG A 295 -26.75 1.11 -7.23
CA ARG A 295 -25.42 1.19 -6.59
C ARG A 295 -25.41 2.19 -5.44
N TRP A 296 -25.98 3.38 -5.64
CA TRP A 296 -26.13 4.42 -4.61
C TRP A 296 -26.90 3.92 -3.39
N ARG A 297 -28.06 3.27 -3.62
CA ARG A 297 -28.88 2.69 -2.54
C ARG A 297 -28.11 1.61 -1.76
N SER A 298 -27.36 0.77 -2.45
CA SER A 298 -26.53 -0.27 -1.81
C SER A 298 -25.48 0.33 -0.88
N HIS A 299 -24.73 1.33 -1.34
CA HIS A 299 -23.70 2.00 -0.54
C HIS A 299 -24.30 2.76 0.66
N CYS A 300 -25.44 3.43 0.48
CA CYS A 300 -26.16 4.06 1.58
C CYS A 300 -26.57 3.05 2.67
N HIS A 301 -27.00 1.84 2.29
CA HIS A 301 -27.32 0.78 3.25
C HIS A 301 -26.08 0.23 3.97
N GLN A 302 -24.96 0.11 3.27
CA GLN A 302 -23.70 -0.31 3.86
C GLN A 302 -23.21 0.72 4.89
N LEU A 303 -23.30 2.02 4.58
CA LEU A 303 -22.95 3.10 5.51
C LEU A 303 -23.88 3.12 6.73
N ASP A 304 -25.19 2.92 6.55
CA ASP A 304 -26.14 2.80 7.66
C ASP A 304 -25.83 1.61 8.59
N PHE A 305 -25.48 0.46 8.00
CA PHE A 305 -25.03 -0.71 8.74
C PHE A 305 -23.75 -0.42 9.55
N MET A 306 -22.73 0.17 8.90
CA MET A 306 -21.47 0.50 9.55
C MET A 306 -21.66 1.54 10.67
N ALA A 307 -22.51 2.55 10.45
CA ALA A 307 -22.81 3.58 11.44
C ALA A 307 -23.48 2.97 12.67
N SER A 308 -24.48 2.11 12.44
CA SER A 308 -25.17 1.36 13.50
C SER A 308 -24.22 0.46 14.31
N CYS A 309 -23.23 -0.15 13.67
CA CYS A 309 -22.19 -0.94 14.36
C CYS A 309 -21.30 -0.08 15.27
N LEU A 310 -21.08 1.19 14.93
CA LEU A 310 -20.28 2.15 15.70
C LEU A 310 -21.11 2.94 16.73
N GLY A 311 -22.40 2.60 16.91
CA GLY A 311 -23.30 3.33 17.80
C GLY A 311 -23.72 4.71 17.26
N GLY A 312 -23.46 4.99 15.99
CA GLY A 312 -23.86 6.18 15.28
C GLY A 312 -25.10 5.99 14.42
N THR A 313 -25.43 7.02 13.65
CA THR A 313 -26.58 7.03 12.73
C THR A 313 -26.17 7.60 11.38
N PHE A 314 -26.68 6.99 10.31
CA PHE A 314 -26.62 7.56 8.96
C PHE A 314 -28.05 7.86 8.50
N GLN A 315 -28.30 9.10 8.08
CA GLN A 315 -29.63 9.53 7.65
C GLN A 315 -29.54 10.24 6.29
N THR A 316 -30.56 10.01 5.46
CA THR A 316 -30.74 10.71 4.20
C THR A 316 -32.10 11.42 4.24
N GLN A 317 -32.10 12.74 4.07
CA GLN A 317 -33.31 13.57 4.10
C GLN A 317 -33.47 14.27 2.74
N PRO A 318 -34.64 14.17 2.08
CA PRO A 318 -34.89 14.90 0.85
C PRO A 318 -35.04 16.40 1.14
N GLY A 319 -34.33 17.23 0.38
CA GLY A 319 -34.40 18.68 0.44
C GLY A 319 -35.67 19.28 -0.17
N PRO A 320 -35.89 20.60 -0.02
CA PRO A 320 -37.04 21.27 -0.58
C PRO A 320 -37.10 21.07 -2.11
N ARG A 321 -38.26 20.60 -2.61
CA ARG A 321 -38.54 20.23 -4.02
C ARG A 321 -38.00 18.86 -4.50
N GLN A 322 -37.50 17.98 -3.62
CA GLN A 322 -36.99 16.64 -4.00
C GLN A 322 -35.91 16.67 -5.11
N GLN A 323 -35.13 17.75 -5.19
CA GLN A 323 -34.02 17.90 -6.13
C GLN A 323 -32.64 17.78 -5.47
N MET A 324 -32.60 17.76 -4.13
CA MET A 324 -31.38 17.60 -3.34
C MET A 324 -31.64 16.59 -2.23
N VAL A 325 -30.60 15.85 -1.80
CA VAL A 325 -30.61 14.99 -0.61
C VAL A 325 -29.55 15.49 0.34
N GLN A 326 -29.96 15.75 1.58
CA GLN A 326 -29.06 15.97 2.68
C GLN A 326 -28.67 14.62 3.27
N LEU A 327 -27.37 14.39 3.41
CA LEU A 327 -26.76 13.22 4.03
C LEU A 327 -26.19 13.66 5.37
N SER A 328 -26.40 12.87 6.42
CA SER A 328 -25.81 13.11 7.73
C SER A 328 -25.31 11.79 8.31
N LEU A 329 -24.01 11.71 8.57
CA LEU A 329 -23.36 10.61 9.28
C LEU A 329 -22.87 11.14 10.62
N GLN A 330 -23.42 10.59 11.70
CA GLN A 330 -23.08 10.97 13.06
C GLN A 330 -22.54 9.76 13.80
N ILE A 331 -21.29 9.84 14.27
CA ILE A 331 -20.64 8.79 15.05
C ILE A 331 -20.22 9.34 16.41
N PRO A 332 -20.62 8.72 17.53
CA PRO A 332 -20.11 9.10 18.83
C PRO A 332 -18.59 8.85 18.92
N TYR A 333 -17.85 9.79 19.50
CA TYR A 333 -16.43 9.64 19.79
C TYR A 333 -16.11 10.31 21.13
N GLY A 334 -15.19 9.73 21.91
CA GLY A 334 -14.71 10.38 23.13
C GLY A 334 -14.20 9.41 24.18
N ASP A 335 -13.36 9.96 25.07
CA ASP A 335 -12.76 9.34 26.27
C ASP A 335 -13.79 8.92 27.36
N GLY A 336 -15.07 8.88 27.02
CA GLY A 336 -16.17 8.62 27.95
C GLY A 336 -16.52 7.15 28.17
N LEU A 337 -15.86 6.21 27.48
CA LEU A 337 -15.93 4.81 27.85
C LEU A 337 -14.91 4.56 28.95
N THR A 338 -15.31 4.81 30.21
CA THR A 338 -14.66 4.21 31.39
C THR A 338 -14.91 2.70 31.33
N GLY A 339 -14.14 2.01 30.51
CA GLY A 339 -14.27 0.61 30.19
C GLY A 339 -12.89 -0.02 30.06
N THR A 340 -12.84 -1.34 30.19
CA THR A 340 -11.60 -2.08 29.99
C THR A 340 -11.11 -1.91 28.56
N LEU A 341 -9.81 -1.60 28.39
CA LEU A 341 -9.17 -1.45 27.08
C LEU A 341 -9.12 -2.79 26.35
N VAL A 342 -9.56 -2.81 25.10
CA VAL A 342 -9.51 -3.99 24.24
C VAL A 342 -8.92 -3.64 22.89
N SER A 343 -8.01 -4.49 22.40
CA SER A 343 -7.44 -4.35 21.06
C SER A 343 -7.99 -5.46 20.17
N ILE A 344 -8.80 -5.11 19.19
CA ILE A 344 -9.43 -6.10 18.30
C ILE A 344 -8.57 -6.17 17.04
N GLN A 345 -8.06 -7.37 16.74
CA GLN A 345 -7.12 -7.59 15.64
C GLN A 345 -7.45 -8.91 14.95
N CYS A 346 -8.43 -8.87 14.04
CA CYS A 346 -8.91 -10.04 13.33
C CYS A 346 -8.50 -10.04 11.86
N THR A 347 -8.28 -11.23 11.28
CA THR A 347 -7.80 -11.40 9.91
C THR A 347 -8.81 -10.93 8.86
N THR A 348 -10.10 -11.01 9.16
CA THR A 348 -11.18 -10.65 8.23
C THR A 348 -11.85 -9.35 8.67
N ALA A 349 -12.02 -8.40 7.74
CA ALA A 349 -12.63 -7.10 8.01
C ALA A 349 -14.05 -7.20 8.62
N LEU A 350 -14.83 -8.20 8.22
CA LEU A 350 -16.16 -8.44 8.78
C LEU A 350 -16.11 -8.86 10.26
N VAL A 351 -15.21 -9.79 10.61
CA VAL A 351 -14.97 -10.25 11.99
C VAL A 351 -14.53 -9.06 12.87
N GLN A 352 -13.59 -8.28 12.35
CA GLN A 352 -13.05 -7.07 12.99
C GLN A 352 -14.18 -6.08 13.32
N VAL A 353 -15.01 -5.72 12.33
CA VAL A 353 -16.11 -4.76 12.50
C VAL A 353 -17.17 -5.29 13.47
N ALA A 354 -17.53 -6.57 13.36
CA ALA A 354 -18.54 -7.19 14.23
C ALA A 354 -18.12 -7.20 15.71
N LEU A 355 -16.88 -7.59 16.00
CA LEU A 355 -16.35 -7.59 17.36
C LEU A 355 -16.15 -6.17 17.89
N THR A 356 -15.75 -5.23 17.03
CA THR A 356 -15.62 -3.82 17.41
C THR A 356 -16.98 -3.26 17.84
N GLY A 357 -18.03 -3.53 17.07
CA GLY A 357 -19.39 -3.15 17.45
C GLY A 357 -19.89 -3.86 18.72
N MET A 358 -19.53 -5.14 18.92
CA MET A 358 -19.87 -5.87 20.15
C MET A 358 -19.14 -5.28 21.38
N ALA A 359 -17.87 -4.90 21.23
CA ALA A 359 -17.09 -4.26 22.28
C ALA A 359 -17.69 -2.91 22.68
N TYR A 360 -18.13 -2.10 21.72
CA TYR A 360 -18.85 -0.85 22.02
C TYR A 360 -20.16 -1.12 22.78
N LYS A 361 -20.97 -2.09 22.36
CA LYS A 361 -22.18 -2.50 23.10
C LYS A 361 -21.87 -3.01 24.51
N ALA A 362 -20.73 -3.67 24.67
CA ALA A 362 -20.21 -4.18 25.93
C ALA A 362 -19.62 -3.07 26.83
N ARG A 363 -19.62 -1.80 26.38
CA ARG A 363 -18.98 -0.66 27.05
C ARG A 363 -17.48 -0.88 27.28
N LEU A 364 -16.84 -1.63 26.38
CA LEU A 364 -15.39 -1.79 26.31
C LEU A 364 -14.82 -0.67 25.43
N THR A 365 -13.54 -0.36 25.63
CA THR A 365 -12.88 0.76 24.93
C THR A 365 -11.90 0.20 23.91
N PRO A 366 -12.21 0.24 22.60
CA PRO A 366 -11.27 -0.19 21.57
C PRO A 366 -10.02 0.69 21.59
N SER A 367 -8.84 0.07 21.69
CA SER A 367 -7.55 0.75 21.77
C SER A 367 -6.66 0.43 20.56
N ASP A 368 -5.54 1.14 20.47
CA ASP A 368 -4.50 0.89 19.47
C ASP A 368 -3.96 -0.56 19.59
N PRO A 369 -3.67 -1.25 18.46
CA PRO A 369 -2.91 -2.50 18.41
C PRO A 369 -1.63 -2.54 19.24
N ALA A 370 -0.97 -1.41 19.43
CA ALA A 370 0.29 -1.30 20.17
C ALA A 370 0.11 -1.08 21.68
N ASP A 371 -1.11 -0.95 22.20
CA ASP A 371 -1.35 -0.69 23.62
C ASP A 371 -1.08 -1.96 24.46
N PRO A 372 -0.04 -1.96 25.32
CA PRO A 372 0.30 -3.13 26.13
C PRO A 372 -0.69 -3.40 27.26
N ALA A 373 -1.55 -2.44 27.62
CA ALA A 373 -2.55 -2.58 28.68
C ALA A 373 -3.87 -3.19 28.18
N ALA A 374 -4.05 -3.32 26.86
CA ALA A 374 -5.29 -3.79 26.26
C ALA A 374 -5.36 -5.31 26.18
N VAL A 375 -6.56 -5.86 26.41
CA VAL A 375 -6.83 -7.27 26.13
C VAL A 375 -7.00 -7.46 24.63
N VAL A 376 -6.16 -8.30 24.02
CA VAL A 376 -6.19 -8.53 22.57
C VAL A 376 -7.26 -9.56 22.24
N ILE A 377 -8.18 -9.23 21.34
CA ILE A 377 -9.20 -10.14 20.80
C ILE A 377 -8.83 -10.44 19.34
N THR A 378 -8.51 -11.71 19.03
CA THR A 378 -7.94 -12.07 17.72
C THR A 378 -8.26 -13.50 17.29
N ASP A 379 -8.27 -13.73 15.98
CA ASP A 379 -8.31 -15.03 15.30
C ASP A 379 -6.95 -15.38 14.65
N SER A 380 -5.91 -14.55 14.86
CA SER A 380 -4.57 -14.71 14.29
C SER A 380 -3.60 -15.28 15.32
N ILE A 381 -2.95 -16.39 14.97
CA ILE A 381 -1.96 -17.05 15.84
C ILE A 381 -0.78 -16.13 16.15
N ALA A 382 -0.29 -15.39 15.15
CA ALA A 382 0.86 -14.50 15.32
C ALA A 382 0.56 -13.37 16.31
N VAL A 383 -0.64 -12.77 16.22
CA VAL A 383 -1.10 -11.70 17.10
C VAL A 383 -1.37 -12.23 18.51
N ALA A 384 -1.96 -13.42 18.63
CA ALA A 384 -2.18 -14.07 19.92
C ALA A 384 -0.87 -14.45 20.64
N GLN A 385 0.24 -14.64 19.90
CA GLN A 385 1.58 -14.94 20.45
C GLN A 385 2.34 -13.72 20.93
N SER A 386 2.11 -12.56 20.33
CA SER A 386 2.74 -11.31 20.75
C SER A 386 2.01 -10.62 21.91
N ALA A 387 0.74 -10.93 22.13
CA ALA A 387 -0.09 -10.32 23.16
C ALA A 387 0.18 -10.85 24.57
N THR A 388 0.19 -9.95 25.56
CA THR A 388 0.34 -10.32 26.99
C THR A 388 -0.92 -10.99 27.54
N GLN A 389 -2.09 -10.55 27.09
CA GLN A 389 -3.39 -11.14 27.38
C GLN A 389 -4.20 -11.23 26.09
N ALA A 390 -4.58 -12.44 25.70
CA ALA A 390 -5.30 -12.70 24.46
C ALA A 390 -6.59 -13.49 24.68
N ILE A 391 -7.63 -13.10 23.97
CA ILE A 391 -8.89 -13.83 23.80
C ILE A 391 -8.93 -14.34 22.37
N TRP A 392 -9.00 -15.65 22.21
CA TRP A 392 -9.12 -16.30 20.91
C TRP A 392 -10.55 -16.26 20.40
N VAL A 393 -10.73 -15.82 19.16
CA VAL A 393 -12.02 -15.86 18.46
C VAL A 393 -12.04 -17.07 17.54
N ARG A 394 -12.98 -17.99 17.77
CA ARG A 394 -13.25 -19.08 16.83
C ARG A 394 -14.03 -18.54 15.63
N VAL A 395 -13.33 -18.30 14.53
CA VAL A 395 -13.94 -18.01 13.23
C VAL A 395 -14.24 -19.33 12.51
N ASN A 396 -13.24 -20.18 12.33
CA ASN A 396 -13.41 -21.49 11.68
C ASN A 396 -13.35 -22.60 12.75
N GLY A 397 -14.34 -23.50 12.78
CA GLY A 397 -14.48 -24.58 13.77
C GLY A 397 -13.29 -25.54 13.89
N SER A 398 -12.34 -25.48 12.95
CA SER A 398 -11.14 -26.33 12.88
C SER A 398 -9.87 -25.69 13.47
N SER A 399 -9.91 -24.41 13.84
CA SER A 399 -8.72 -23.70 14.36
C SER A 399 -8.55 -23.96 15.86
N LEU A 400 -7.48 -24.69 16.21
CA LEU A 400 -7.12 -24.91 17.61
C LEU A 400 -6.57 -23.60 18.21
N PRO A 401 -7.06 -23.17 19.38
CA PRO A 401 -6.57 -21.97 20.04
C PRO A 401 -5.11 -22.17 20.50
N PRO A 402 -4.24 -21.15 20.37
CA PRO A 402 -2.88 -21.21 20.93
C PRO A 402 -2.90 -21.42 22.45
N ALA A 403 -1.93 -22.17 22.99
CA ALA A 403 -1.91 -22.52 24.42
C ALA A 403 -1.83 -21.31 25.38
N GLN A 404 -1.37 -20.15 24.91
CA GLN A 404 -1.21 -18.96 25.76
C GLN A 404 -2.46 -18.07 25.87
N VAL A 405 -3.55 -18.37 25.14
CA VAL A 405 -4.76 -17.53 25.23
C VAL A 405 -5.48 -17.74 26.57
N ARG A 406 -6.04 -16.66 27.10
CA ARG A 406 -6.70 -16.63 28.42
C ARG A 406 -8.18 -17.01 28.33
N ALA A 407 -8.81 -16.79 27.17
CA ALA A 407 -10.18 -17.20 26.93
C ALA A 407 -10.36 -17.58 25.46
N VAL A 408 -11.39 -18.38 25.20
CA VAL A 408 -11.83 -18.74 23.85
C VAL A 408 -13.30 -18.37 23.73
N ILE A 409 -13.61 -17.48 22.80
CA ILE A 409 -14.97 -17.07 22.47
C ILE A 409 -15.36 -17.54 21.08
N ASP A 410 -16.66 -17.68 20.89
CA ASP A 410 -17.29 -17.84 19.60
C ASP A 410 -18.39 -16.78 19.43
N TRP A 411 -19.18 -16.90 18.37
CA TRP A 411 -20.22 -15.94 18.00
C TRP A 411 -21.54 -16.13 18.73
N THR A 412 -21.60 -17.06 19.68
CA THR A 412 -22.72 -17.19 20.61
C THR A 412 -22.63 -16.18 21.76
N VAL A 413 -21.43 -15.62 21.98
CA VAL A 413 -21.17 -14.59 23.00
C VAL A 413 -21.92 -13.30 22.66
N ASP A 414 -22.61 -12.75 23.65
CA ASP A 414 -23.19 -11.41 23.56
C ASP A 414 -22.36 -10.34 24.27
N ALA A 415 -22.81 -9.08 24.19
CA ALA A 415 -22.08 -7.95 24.72
C ALA A 415 -21.86 -8.04 26.26
N GLU A 416 -22.81 -8.59 27.01
CA GLU A 416 -22.69 -8.71 28.47
C GLU A 416 -21.69 -9.81 28.83
N GLN A 417 -21.79 -10.96 28.15
CA GLN A 417 -20.83 -12.06 28.29
C GLN A 417 -19.42 -11.64 27.87
N LEU A 418 -19.27 -10.88 26.78
CA LEU A 418 -17.99 -10.36 26.33
C LEU A 418 -17.35 -9.46 27.38
N ALA A 419 -18.12 -8.55 27.98
CA ALA A 419 -17.64 -7.68 29.06
C ALA A 419 -17.14 -8.49 30.26
N GLN A 420 -17.89 -9.51 30.69
CA GLN A 420 -17.51 -10.38 31.80
C GLN A 420 -16.23 -11.16 31.51
N ILE A 421 -16.11 -11.74 30.31
CA ILE A 421 -14.92 -12.49 29.89
C ILE A 421 -13.69 -11.58 29.89
N VAL A 422 -13.81 -10.38 29.31
CA VAL A 422 -12.72 -9.39 29.29
C VAL A 422 -12.29 -9.00 30.70
N GLN A 423 -13.24 -8.78 31.62
CA GLN A 423 -12.92 -8.50 33.03
C GLN A 423 -12.19 -9.65 33.72
N LEU A 424 -12.60 -10.90 33.49
CA LEU A 424 -11.93 -12.08 34.05
C LEU A 424 -10.49 -12.21 33.54
N VAL A 425 -10.27 -11.95 32.26
CA VAL A 425 -8.94 -11.98 31.63
C VAL A 425 -8.04 -10.89 32.22
N VAL A 426 -8.54 -9.67 32.40
CA VAL A 426 -7.79 -8.58 33.06
C VAL A 426 -7.41 -8.94 34.50
N GLN A 427 -8.27 -9.66 35.22
CA GLN A 427 -7.97 -10.19 36.56
C GLN A 427 -6.99 -11.39 36.55
N GLY A 428 -6.46 -11.78 35.38
CA GLY A 428 -5.52 -12.89 35.23
C GLY A 428 -6.15 -14.28 35.27
N LYS A 429 -7.48 -14.38 35.26
CA LYS A 429 -8.21 -15.65 35.24
C LYS A 429 -8.31 -16.16 33.81
N SER A 430 -8.18 -17.47 33.63
CA SER A 430 -8.46 -18.12 32.35
C SER A 430 -9.89 -18.65 32.32
N VAL A 431 -10.60 -18.41 31.22
CA VAL A 431 -11.96 -18.91 30.96
C VAL A 431 -11.85 -20.15 30.09
N ALA A 432 -12.34 -21.30 30.58
CA ALA A 432 -12.39 -22.52 29.80
C ALA A 432 -13.22 -22.32 28.53
N ALA A 433 -12.79 -22.93 27.41
CA ALA A 433 -13.51 -22.84 26.15
C ALA A 433 -14.98 -23.24 26.35
N MET A 434 -15.92 -22.37 25.97
CA MET A 434 -17.33 -22.72 25.97
C MET A 434 -17.53 -23.96 25.06
N PRO A 435 -18.33 -24.95 25.47
CA PRO A 435 -18.61 -26.10 24.65
C PRO A 435 -19.25 -25.65 23.34
N THR A 436 -18.66 -26.06 22.21
CA THR A 436 -19.22 -25.86 20.88
C THR A 436 -20.59 -26.50 20.83
N ALA A 437 -21.64 -25.69 20.78
CA ALA A 437 -22.93 -26.19 20.34
C ALA A 437 -22.81 -26.48 18.83
N ASP A 438 -22.93 -27.74 18.44
CA ASP A 438 -23.11 -28.10 17.03
C ASP A 438 -24.44 -27.48 16.56
N LEU A 439 -24.35 -26.31 15.93
CA LEU A 439 -25.52 -25.63 15.40
C LEU A 439 -26.08 -26.43 14.22
N PRO A 440 -27.40 -26.71 14.19
CA PRO A 440 -28.04 -27.36 13.06
C PRO A 440 -27.73 -26.66 11.75
N ARG A 441 -27.21 -27.41 10.76
CA ARG A 441 -26.93 -26.87 9.43
C ARG A 441 -28.23 -26.34 8.78
N PRO A 442 -28.26 -25.08 8.32
CA PRO A 442 -29.37 -24.53 7.56
C PRO A 442 -29.59 -25.31 6.25
N SER A 443 -30.83 -25.39 5.79
CA SER A 443 -31.17 -26.04 4.51
C SER A 443 -30.55 -25.29 3.32
N GLU A 444 -30.47 -25.92 2.16
CA GLU A 444 -29.94 -25.26 0.94
C GLU A 444 -30.70 -23.96 0.63
N ARG A 445 -32.03 -23.95 0.81
CA ARG A 445 -32.85 -22.76 0.59
C ARG A 445 -32.58 -21.66 1.61
N GLU A 446 -32.34 -22.04 2.86
CA GLU A 446 -31.94 -21.11 3.92
C GLU A 446 -30.54 -20.53 3.67
N GLN A 447 -29.59 -21.35 3.19
CA GLN A 447 -28.26 -20.90 2.77
C GLN A 447 -28.34 -19.92 1.60
N GLU A 448 -29.11 -20.25 0.56
CA GLU A 448 -29.31 -19.38 -0.60
C GLU A 448 -29.90 -18.02 -0.20
N ILE A 449 -30.91 -18.02 0.68
CA ILE A 449 -31.50 -16.77 1.22
C ILE A 449 -30.47 -16.00 2.05
N MET A 450 -29.69 -16.66 2.90
CA MET A 450 -28.64 -16.00 3.68
C MET A 450 -27.49 -15.45 2.82
N ALA A 451 -27.14 -16.10 1.72
CA ALA A 451 -26.17 -15.59 0.75
C ALA A 451 -26.67 -14.32 0.05
N LEU A 452 -27.96 -14.27 -0.30
CA LEU A 452 -28.57 -13.05 -0.85
C LEU A 452 -28.72 -11.95 0.20
N LEU A 453 -28.95 -12.31 1.46
CA LEU A 453 -28.90 -11.37 2.58
C LEU A 453 -27.50 -10.79 2.80
N ALA A 454 -26.46 -11.61 2.65
CA ALA A 454 -25.07 -11.16 2.72
C ALA A 454 -24.72 -10.16 1.61
N GLN A 455 -25.39 -10.26 0.46
CA GLN A 455 -25.31 -9.31 -0.65
C GLN A 455 -26.17 -8.04 -0.43
N GLY A 456 -26.84 -7.92 0.72
CA GLY A 456 -27.62 -6.74 1.09
C GLY A 456 -29.03 -6.66 0.49
N LEU A 457 -29.55 -7.75 -0.11
CA LEU A 457 -30.89 -7.74 -0.69
C LEU A 457 -31.97 -7.69 0.41
N ARG A 458 -33.02 -6.90 0.17
CA ARG A 458 -34.21 -6.85 1.05
C ARG A 458 -35.12 -8.04 0.79
N ASP A 459 -36.02 -8.35 1.72
CA ASP A 459 -36.93 -9.51 1.63
C ASP A 459 -37.71 -9.55 0.31
N ARG A 460 -38.13 -8.38 -0.19
CA ARG A 460 -38.80 -8.22 -1.49
C ARG A 460 -37.91 -8.54 -2.68
N ASP A 461 -36.65 -8.11 -2.64
CA ASP A 461 -35.71 -8.32 -3.74
C ASP A 461 -35.27 -9.80 -3.79
N ILE A 462 -35.12 -10.43 -2.62
CA ILE A 462 -34.91 -11.87 -2.47
C ILE A 462 -36.13 -12.63 -3.01
N ALA A 463 -37.33 -12.23 -2.63
CA ALA A 463 -38.59 -12.83 -3.07
C ALA A 463 -38.70 -12.81 -4.61
N ASN A 464 -38.43 -11.67 -5.23
CA ASN A 464 -38.43 -11.51 -6.68
C ASN A 464 -37.36 -12.38 -7.36
N ARG A 465 -36.13 -12.37 -6.83
CA ARG A 465 -35.00 -13.12 -7.41
C ARG A 465 -35.18 -14.63 -7.33
N LEU A 466 -35.81 -15.09 -6.25
CA LEU A 466 -36.02 -16.51 -5.97
C LEU A 466 -37.41 -17.01 -6.40
N TYR A 467 -38.22 -16.16 -7.04
CA TYR A 467 -39.59 -16.42 -7.48
C TYR A 467 -40.50 -17.01 -6.38
N ILE A 468 -40.43 -16.41 -5.17
CA ILE A 468 -41.24 -16.79 -4.00
C ILE A 468 -41.88 -15.56 -3.35
N SER A 469 -42.78 -15.75 -2.38
CA SER A 469 -43.38 -14.64 -1.62
C SER A 469 -42.44 -14.09 -0.53
N GLU A 470 -42.59 -12.81 -0.18
CA GLU A 470 -41.88 -12.19 0.96
C GLU A 470 -42.14 -12.92 2.29
N SER A 471 -43.35 -13.45 2.46
CA SER A 471 -43.71 -14.27 3.64
C SER A 471 -42.87 -15.55 3.72
N THR A 472 -42.60 -16.18 2.58
CA THR A 472 -41.76 -17.39 2.49
C THR A 472 -40.30 -17.06 2.78
N VAL A 473 -39.80 -15.90 2.33
CA VAL A 473 -38.46 -15.41 2.69
C VAL A 473 -38.34 -15.22 4.20
N LYS A 474 -39.29 -14.50 4.82
CA LYS A 474 -39.30 -14.30 6.28
C LYS A 474 -39.37 -15.60 7.07
N PHE A 475 -40.13 -16.58 6.57
CA PHE A 475 -40.20 -17.91 7.16
C PHE A 475 -38.82 -18.60 7.17
N HIS A 476 -38.11 -18.62 6.04
CA HIS A 476 -36.77 -19.20 5.97
C HIS A 476 -35.76 -18.45 6.84
N ILE A 477 -35.84 -17.11 6.91
CA ILE A 477 -35.00 -16.31 7.80
C ILE A 477 -35.25 -16.71 9.26
N ASN A 478 -36.50 -16.80 9.70
CA ASN A 478 -36.83 -17.20 11.07
C ASN A 478 -36.37 -18.62 11.41
N ASN A 479 -36.44 -19.55 10.45
CA ASN A 479 -35.88 -20.89 10.63
C ASN A 479 -34.37 -20.86 10.76
N SER A 480 -33.67 -20.08 9.93
CA SER A 480 -32.22 -19.87 10.06
C SER A 480 -31.86 -19.28 11.42
N LEU A 481 -32.61 -18.28 11.90
CA LEU A 481 -32.40 -17.69 13.22
C LEU A 481 -32.48 -18.74 14.33
N THR A 482 -33.51 -19.58 14.26
CA THR A 482 -33.75 -20.62 15.26
C THR A 482 -32.65 -21.68 15.22
N LYS A 483 -32.28 -22.15 14.03
CA LYS A 483 -31.22 -23.16 13.84
C LYS A 483 -29.86 -22.66 14.26
N LEU A 484 -29.55 -21.40 13.98
CA LEU A 484 -28.25 -20.81 14.28
C LEU A 484 -28.19 -20.18 15.68
N GLN A 485 -29.31 -20.23 16.42
CA GLN A 485 -29.47 -19.52 17.71
C GLN A 485 -29.12 -18.03 17.60
N ALA A 486 -29.40 -17.44 16.44
CA ALA A 486 -29.10 -16.05 16.15
C ALA A 486 -30.22 -15.14 16.70
N LYS A 487 -29.84 -14.08 17.39
CA LYS A 487 -30.75 -13.05 17.91
C LYS A 487 -31.32 -12.15 16.82
N ASN A 488 -30.63 -12.05 15.67
CA ASN A 488 -31.07 -11.26 14.53
C ASN A 488 -30.53 -11.83 13.21
N ARG A 489 -31.13 -11.40 12.08
CA ARG A 489 -30.82 -11.92 10.74
C ARG A 489 -29.35 -11.75 10.35
N TYR A 490 -28.69 -10.72 10.89
CA TYR A 490 -27.28 -10.47 10.63
C TYR A 490 -26.37 -11.47 11.34
N GLN A 491 -26.69 -11.81 12.59
CA GLN A 491 -25.98 -12.87 13.32
C GLN A 491 -26.12 -14.23 12.62
N ALA A 492 -27.29 -14.52 12.05
CA ALA A 492 -27.49 -15.75 11.27
C ALA A 492 -26.65 -15.80 10.00
N VAL A 493 -26.67 -14.73 9.18
CA VAL A 493 -25.84 -14.64 7.96
C VAL A 493 -24.36 -14.80 8.30
N TYR A 494 -23.93 -14.10 9.35
CA TYR A 494 -22.56 -14.17 9.82
C TYR A 494 -22.17 -15.59 10.26
N GLN A 495 -22.98 -16.25 11.10
CA GLN A 495 -22.76 -17.62 11.55
C GLN A 495 -22.73 -18.62 10.39
N ALA A 496 -23.53 -18.40 9.34
CA ALA A 496 -23.49 -19.23 8.15
C ALA A 496 -22.19 -19.05 7.35
N ALA A 497 -21.69 -17.81 7.22
CA ALA A 497 -20.47 -17.50 6.48
C ALA A 497 -19.23 -18.12 7.16
N ILE A 498 -19.11 -17.98 8.49
CA ILE A 498 -17.96 -18.55 9.23
C ILE A 498 -17.93 -20.08 9.25
N GLN A 499 -19.09 -20.73 9.13
CA GLN A 499 -19.20 -22.18 9.02
C GLN A 499 -18.96 -22.67 7.58
N GLY A 500 -18.72 -21.75 6.63
CA GLY A 500 -18.52 -22.05 5.22
C GLY A 500 -19.78 -22.56 4.52
N TRP A 501 -20.96 -22.17 5.02
CA TRP A 501 -22.24 -22.58 4.43
C TRP A 501 -22.75 -21.62 3.35
N ILE A 502 -22.23 -20.40 3.30
CA ILE A 502 -22.55 -19.37 2.29
C ILE A 502 -21.31 -18.61 1.85
#